data_AF-A0A7C4UXL2-F1
#
_entry.id   AF-A0A7C4UXL2-F1
#
_cell.length_a   1.000
_cell.length_b   1.000
_cell.length_c   1.000
_cell.angle_alpha   90.00
_cell.angle_beta   90.00
_cell.angle_gamma   90.00
#
_symmetry.space_group_name_H-M   'P 1'
#
loop_
_entity.id
_entity.type
_entity.pdbx_description
1 polymer ?
#
loop_
_entity_poly.entity_id
_entity_poly.type
_entity_poly.pdbx_seq_one_letter_code
_entity_poly.pdbx_strand_id
1 'polypeptide(L)'
;MLFVMWRIWITREEGRKKWDRWKFKIPLYGTLLQKLLCARFARTLGTMLQSGLTMLPALDVVYSIMDNRYIQMHLDDIKAGVRRGKDLAQPLKESGIFPPMMVHMVELGQRSGELENMLIQIADTYDEDVRLTVDAIVGLIEPVIIVVMGIFVGFLVLAILLPILKMSTQVGG
;
A
#
# COMPACT_ATOMS: atom_id res chain seq x y z
N MET A 1 -11.98 11.08 24.21
CA MET A 1 -13.25 10.94 23.43
C MET A 1 -13.02 10.78 21.93
N LEU A 2 -12.12 11.55 21.29
CA LEU A 2 -11.79 11.43 19.85
C LEU A 2 -11.38 10.01 19.40
N PHE A 3 -10.61 9.28 20.22
CA PHE A 3 -10.13 7.93 19.89
C PHE A 3 -11.25 6.87 19.84
N VAL A 4 -12.28 7.03 20.67
CA VAL A 4 -13.44 6.12 20.72
C VAL A 4 -14.40 6.41 19.57
N MET A 5 -14.60 7.69 19.25
CA MET A 5 -15.42 8.13 18.11
C MET A 5 -14.82 7.69 16.76
N TRP A 6 -13.49 7.73 16.65
CA TRP A 6 -12.72 7.19 15.53
C TRP A 6 -12.89 5.66 15.40
N ARG A 7 -12.87 4.92 16.52
CA ARG A 7 -13.03 3.45 16.53
C ARG A 7 -14.42 3.00 16.07
N ILE A 8 -15.47 3.75 16.44
CA ILE A 8 -16.87 3.47 16.06
C ILE A 8 -17.14 3.84 14.59
N TRP A 9 -16.40 4.80 14.03
CA TRP A 9 -16.54 5.20 12.63
C TRP A 9 -15.91 4.20 11.65
N ILE A 10 -14.79 3.56 12.03
CA ILE A 10 -14.09 2.56 11.19
C ILE A 10 -14.82 1.20 11.18
N THR A 11 -15.71 0.94 12.13
CA THR A 11 -16.48 -0.32 12.23
C THR A 11 -17.74 -0.36 11.36
N ARG A 12 -18.16 0.76 10.74
CA ARG A 12 -19.24 0.78 9.74
C ARG A 12 -18.70 0.49 8.33
N GLU A 13 -19.39 -0.34 7.54
CA GLU A 13 -18.98 -0.71 6.17
C GLU A 13 -18.66 0.50 5.27
N GLU A 14 -19.42 1.59 5.39
CA GLU A 14 -19.19 2.83 4.63
C GLU A 14 -17.97 3.62 5.13
N GLY A 15 -17.71 3.59 6.44
CA GLY A 15 -16.56 4.24 7.08
C GLY A 15 -15.26 3.52 6.72
N ARG A 16 -15.27 2.18 6.69
CA ARG A 16 -14.15 1.37 6.20
C ARG A 16 -13.83 1.67 4.74
N LYS A 17 -14.85 1.74 3.85
CA LYS A 17 -14.66 2.12 2.43
C LYS A 17 -14.09 3.52 2.25
N LYS A 18 -14.58 4.53 2.99
CA LYS A 18 -14.04 5.91 2.93
C LYS A 18 -12.64 6.01 3.51
N TRP A 19 -12.36 5.28 4.60
CA TRP A 19 -11.05 5.24 5.24
C TRP A 19 -10.00 4.56 4.36
N ASP A 20 -10.35 3.43 3.74
CA ASP A 20 -9.51 2.72 2.77
C ASP A 20 -9.23 3.63 1.56
N ARG A 21 -10.24 4.37 1.06
CA ARG A 21 -10.07 5.37 0.00
C ARG A 21 -9.20 6.57 0.40
N TRP A 22 -9.29 7.02 1.65
CA TRP A 22 -8.49 8.15 2.16
C TRP A 22 -7.03 7.77 2.40
N LYS A 23 -6.77 6.55 2.86
CA LYS A 23 -5.41 6.00 2.98
C LYS A 23 -4.66 5.97 1.66
N PHE A 24 -5.36 5.78 0.53
CA PHE A 24 -4.77 5.89 -0.81
C PHE A 24 -4.36 7.32 -1.20
N LYS A 25 -4.88 8.37 -0.55
CA LYS A 25 -4.48 9.76 -0.80
C LYS A 25 -3.24 10.19 -0.01
N ILE A 26 -2.73 9.35 0.90
CA ILE A 26 -1.41 9.55 1.50
C ILE A 26 -0.39 8.98 0.51
N PRO A 27 0.40 9.82 -0.18
CA PRO A 27 1.21 9.40 -1.34
C PRO A 27 2.23 8.29 -1.02
N LEU A 28 2.69 8.17 0.23
CA LEU A 28 3.55 7.07 0.68
C LEU A 28 2.80 5.76 0.97
N TYR A 29 1.58 5.83 1.51
CA TYR A 29 0.84 4.61 1.91
C TYR A 29 0.17 3.94 0.70
N GLY A 30 -0.36 4.72 -0.24
CA GLY A 30 -0.99 4.19 -1.45
C GLY A 30 -0.01 3.45 -2.37
N THR A 31 1.19 4.00 -2.55
CA THR A 31 2.24 3.41 -3.41
C THR A 31 2.83 2.13 -2.79
N LEU A 32 3.11 2.13 -1.48
CA LEU A 32 3.56 0.93 -0.78
C LEU A 32 2.52 -0.18 -0.82
N LEU A 33 1.24 0.16 -0.59
CA LEU A 33 0.15 -0.80 -0.64
C LEU A 33 0.03 -1.39 -2.06
N GLN A 34 0.06 -0.54 -3.10
CA GLN A 34 0.03 -0.99 -4.50
C GLN A 34 1.18 -1.96 -4.83
N LYS A 35 2.41 -1.65 -4.42
CA LYS A 35 3.57 -2.55 -4.60
C LYS A 35 3.38 -3.89 -3.89
N LEU A 36 2.94 -3.86 -2.64
CA LEU A 36 2.68 -5.07 -1.84
C LEU A 36 1.58 -5.95 -2.45
N LEU A 37 0.58 -5.33 -3.08
CA LEU A 37 -0.47 -6.05 -3.79
C LEU A 37 0.04 -6.71 -5.06
N CYS A 38 0.85 -6.00 -5.84
CA CYS A 38 1.49 -6.56 -7.02
C CYS A 38 2.38 -7.76 -6.64
N ALA A 39 3.20 -7.61 -5.60
CA ALA A 39 4.04 -8.69 -5.08
C ALA A 39 3.22 -9.92 -4.69
N ARG A 40 2.20 -9.75 -3.84
CA ARG A 40 1.35 -10.86 -3.37
C ARG A 40 0.55 -11.49 -4.50
N PHE A 41 -0.01 -10.69 -5.41
CA PHE A 41 -0.77 -11.18 -6.55
C PHE A 41 0.13 -12.06 -7.43
N ALA A 42 1.28 -11.53 -7.83
CA ALA A 42 2.20 -12.20 -8.72
C ALA A 42 2.82 -13.44 -8.05
N ARG A 43 3.19 -13.36 -6.77
CA ARG A 43 3.73 -14.50 -6.00
C ARG A 43 2.72 -15.62 -5.94
N THR A 44 1.51 -15.34 -5.44
CA THR A 44 0.49 -16.38 -5.28
C THR A 44 0.10 -16.96 -6.63
N LEU A 45 -0.19 -16.12 -7.64
CA LEU A 45 -0.60 -16.61 -8.95
C LEU A 45 0.51 -17.44 -9.61
N GLY A 46 1.75 -16.93 -9.61
CA GLY A 46 2.91 -17.61 -10.18
C GLY A 46 3.17 -18.95 -9.51
N THR A 47 3.18 -19.02 -8.18
CA THR A 47 3.37 -20.28 -7.44
C THR A 47 2.27 -21.29 -7.72
N MET A 48 1.00 -20.86 -7.78
CA MET A 48 -0.12 -21.75 -8.08
C MET A 48 -0.04 -22.29 -9.50
N LEU A 49 0.28 -21.45 -10.49
CA LEU A 49 0.45 -21.88 -11.88
C LEU A 49 1.67 -22.80 -12.06
N GLN A 50 2.81 -22.51 -11.40
CA GLN A 50 3.97 -23.42 -11.37
C GLN A 50 3.63 -24.78 -10.74
N SER A 51 2.70 -24.80 -9.79
CA SER A 51 2.19 -26.03 -9.17
C SER A 51 1.20 -26.79 -10.07
N GLY A 52 0.96 -26.32 -11.30
CA GLY A 52 0.09 -26.96 -12.29
C GLY A 52 -1.39 -26.62 -12.13
N LEU A 53 -1.77 -25.68 -11.27
CA LEU A 53 -3.16 -25.22 -11.21
C LEU A 53 -3.51 -24.44 -12.48
N THR A 54 -4.75 -24.56 -12.93
CA THR A 54 -5.27 -23.73 -14.02
C THR A 54 -5.54 -22.29 -13.54
N MET A 55 -5.59 -21.34 -14.48
CA MET A 55 -5.64 -19.91 -14.18
C MET A 55 -6.83 -19.48 -13.33
N LEU A 56 -8.03 -20.00 -13.58
CA LEU A 56 -9.23 -19.61 -12.82
C LEU A 56 -9.17 -20.05 -11.34
N PRO A 57 -8.90 -21.32 -11.00
CA PRO A 57 -8.67 -21.74 -9.62
C PRO A 57 -7.54 -20.97 -8.94
N ALA A 58 -6.45 -20.70 -9.64
CA ALA A 58 -5.34 -19.92 -9.10
C ALA A 58 -5.77 -18.48 -8.76
N LEU A 59 -6.59 -17.83 -9.61
CA LEU A 59 -7.18 -16.52 -9.33
C LEU A 59 -8.18 -16.54 -8.17
N ASP A 60 -8.91 -17.63 -7.95
CA ASP A 60 -9.77 -17.79 -6.78
C ASP A 60 -8.95 -17.84 -5.48
N VAL A 61 -7.78 -18.50 -5.51
CA VAL A 61 -6.86 -18.50 -4.36
C VAL A 61 -6.33 -17.08 -4.12
N VAL A 62 -5.87 -16.39 -5.16
CA VAL A 62 -5.42 -14.99 -5.06
C VAL A 62 -6.51 -14.09 -4.46
N TYR A 63 -7.75 -14.26 -4.91
CA TYR A 63 -8.90 -13.50 -4.38
C TYR A 63 -9.08 -13.69 -2.86
N SER A 64 -8.97 -14.93 -2.37
CA SER A 64 -9.12 -15.23 -0.94
C SER A 64 -8.00 -14.67 -0.05
N ILE A 65 -6.80 -14.46 -0.61
CA ILE A 65 -5.64 -13.92 0.11
C ILE A 65 -5.66 -12.38 0.15
N MET A 66 -6.34 -11.73 -0.80
CA MET A 66 -6.38 -10.26 -0.91
C MET A 66 -7.41 -9.65 0.05
N ASP A 67 -6.96 -9.18 1.22
CA ASP A 67 -7.79 -8.63 2.32
C ASP A 67 -8.28 -7.17 2.11
N ASN A 68 -8.49 -6.73 0.87
CA ASN A 68 -8.97 -5.38 0.60
C ASN A 68 -10.15 -5.39 -0.37
N ARG A 69 -11.29 -4.90 0.12
CA ARG A 69 -12.56 -4.90 -0.61
C ARG A 69 -12.54 -4.06 -1.88
N TYR A 70 -11.73 -2.99 -1.92
CA TYR A 70 -11.53 -2.22 -3.15
C TYR A 70 -10.88 -3.09 -4.23
N ILE A 71 -9.92 -3.91 -3.85
CA ILE A 71 -9.09 -4.72 -4.77
C ILE A 71 -9.84 -5.97 -5.19
N GLN A 72 -10.55 -6.59 -4.27
CA GLN A 72 -11.44 -7.71 -4.57
C GLN A 72 -12.43 -7.36 -5.69
N MET A 73 -12.99 -6.14 -5.67
CA MET A 73 -13.89 -5.68 -6.73
C MET A 73 -13.22 -5.70 -8.12
N HIS A 74 -11.96 -5.26 -8.21
CA HIS A 74 -11.20 -5.29 -9.47
C HIS A 74 -10.72 -6.69 -9.85
N LEU A 75 -10.42 -7.55 -8.87
CA LEU A 75 -10.11 -8.97 -9.09
C LEU A 75 -11.32 -9.73 -9.66
N ASP A 76 -12.53 -9.40 -9.23
CA ASP A 76 -13.76 -9.98 -9.80
C ASP A 76 -13.90 -9.62 -11.28
N ASP A 77 -13.62 -8.37 -11.65
CA ASP A 77 -13.62 -7.93 -13.06
C ASP A 77 -12.52 -8.63 -13.87
N ILE A 78 -11.32 -8.81 -13.29
CA ILE A 78 -10.21 -9.54 -13.91
C ILE A 78 -10.59 -11.00 -14.17
N LYS A 79 -11.13 -11.69 -13.15
CA LYS A 79 -11.62 -13.07 -13.26
C LYS A 79 -12.70 -13.19 -14.32
N ALA A 80 -13.66 -12.26 -14.35
CA ALA A 80 -14.71 -12.25 -15.36
C ALA A 80 -14.14 -12.04 -16.78
N GLY A 81 -13.10 -11.21 -16.93
CA GLY A 81 -12.35 -11.05 -18.17
C GLY A 81 -11.72 -12.36 -18.65
N VAL A 82 -10.95 -13.01 -17.79
CA VAL A 82 -10.27 -14.29 -18.09
C VAL A 82 -11.29 -15.39 -18.39
N ARG A 83 -12.38 -15.46 -17.62
CA ARG A 83 -13.46 -16.45 -17.85
C ARG A 83 -14.15 -16.28 -19.20
N ARG A 84 -14.15 -15.07 -19.76
CA ARG A 84 -14.64 -14.76 -21.12
C ARG A 84 -13.61 -15.05 -22.22
N GLY A 85 -12.43 -15.58 -21.87
CA GLY A 85 -11.36 -15.90 -22.81
C GLY A 85 -10.45 -14.72 -23.16
N LYS A 86 -10.50 -13.61 -22.42
CA LYS A 86 -9.49 -12.54 -22.57
C LYS A 86 -8.16 -13.01 -22.00
N ASP A 87 -7.06 -12.59 -22.63
CA ASP A 87 -5.72 -12.69 -22.05
C ASP A 87 -5.63 -11.94 -20.72
N LEU A 88 -4.96 -12.51 -19.73
CA LEU A 88 -4.82 -11.95 -18.37
C LEU A 88 -4.30 -10.50 -18.37
N ALA A 89 -3.38 -10.16 -19.28
CA ALA A 89 -2.82 -8.82 -19.41
C ALA A 89 -3.90 -7.75 -19.67
N GLN A 90 -4.95 -8.07 -20.44
CA GLN A 90 -5.96 -7.09 -20.81
C GLN A 90 -6.84 -6.66 -19.62
N PRO A 91 -7.48 -7.57 -18.84
CA PRO A 91 -8.22 -7.19 -17.64
C PRO A 91 -7.33 -6.55 -16.57
N LEU A 92 -6.06 -6.97 -16.44
CA LEU A 92 -5.10 -6.30 -15.55
C LEU A 92 -4.91 -4.83 -15.95
N LYS A 93 -4.74 -4.55 -17.24
CA LYS A 93 -4.63 -3.19 -17.78
C LYS A 93 -5.92 -2.37 -17.57
N GLU A 94 -7.07 -2.97 -17.84
CA GLU A 94 -8.40 -2.34 -17.69
C GLU A 94 -8.68 -1.94 -16.22
N SER A 95 -8.17 -2.69 -15.23
CA SER A 95 -8.37 -2.39 -13.80
C SER A 95 -7.70 -1.08 -13.35
N GLY A 96 -6.64 -0.63 -14.01
CA GLY A 96 -5.86 0.56 -13.64
C GLY A 96 -5.14 0.49 -12.29
N ILE A 97 -5.20 -0.63 -11.56
CA ILE A 97 -4.51 -0.82 -10.28
C ILE A 97 -3.07 -1.30 -10.49
N PHE A 98 -2.84 -2.11 -11.52
CA PHE A 98 -1.53 -2.71 -11.74
C PHE A 98 -0.63 -1.77 -12.55
N PRO A 99 0.63 -1.56 -12.13
CA PRO A 99 1.55 -0.70 -12.86
C PRO A 99 1.84 -1.25 -14.28
N PRO A 100 2.21 -0.38 -15.23
CA PRO A 100 2.45 -0.78 -16.62
C PRO A 100 3.51 -1.88 -16.78
N MET A 101 4.53 -1.88 -15.93
CA MET A 101 5.60 -2.90 -15.95
C MET A 101 5.02 -4.30 -15.74
N MET A 102 4.18 -4.49 -14.71
CA MET A 102 3.55 -5.76 -14.42
C MET A 102 2.66 -6.24 -15.57
N VAL A 103 1.84 -5.34 -16.13
CA VAL A 103 0.98 -5.66 -17.29
C VAL A 103 1.83 -6.12 -18.48
N HIS A 104 2.93 -5.44 -18.75
CA HIS A 104 3.81 -5.76 -19.88
C HIS A 104 4.53 -7.11 -19.70
N MET A 105 5.02 -7.41 -18.50
CA MET A 105 5.64 -8.71 -18.22
C MET A 105 4.64 -9.86 -18.28
N VAL A 106 3.40 -9.65 -17.84
CA VAL A 106 2.33 -10.64 -18.00
C VAL A 106 2.01 -10.86 -19.48
N GLU A 107 1.90 -9.78 -20.26
CA GLU A 107 1.66 -9.87 -21.70
C GLU A 107 2.79 -10.63 -22.41
N LEU A 108 4.04 -10.34 -22.07
CA LEU A 108 5.20 -11.04 -22.60
C LEU A 108 5.17 -12.52 -22.23
N GLY A 109 4.94 -12.85 -20.95
CA GLY A 109 4.87 -14.22 -20.46
C GLY A 109 3.73 -15.03 -21.09
N GLN A 110 2.58 -14.41 -21.32
CA GLN A 110 1.47 -15.07 -22.03
C GLN A 110 1.81 -15.38 -23.48
N ARG A 111 2.50 -14.45 -24.18
CA ARG A 111 2.91 -14.64 -25.58
C ARG A 111 4.03 -15.66 -25.74
N SER A 112 4.98 -15.70 -24.80
CA SER A 112 6.10 -16.64 -24.80
C SER A 112 5.76 -18.02 -24.22
N GLY A 113 4.60 -18.15 -23.55
CA GLY A 113 4.24 -19.37 -22.83
C GLY A 113 5.01 -19.57 -21.52
N GLU A 114 5.59 -18.51 -20.97
CA GLU A 114 6.38 -18.53 -19.73
C GLU A 114 5.76 -17.62 -18.65
N LEU A 115 4.43 -17.54 -18.61
CA LEU A 115 3.69 -16.67 -17.69
C LEU A 115 4.06 -16.95 -16.22
N GLU A 116 4.24 -18.22 -15.88
CA GLU A 116 4.60 -18.69 -14.55
C GLU A 116 5.93 -18.06 -14.08
N ASN A 117 6.94 -18.13 -14.95
CA ASN A 117 8.27 -17.60 -14.66
C ASN A 117 8.26 -16.07 -14.59
N MET A 118 7.52 -15.43 -15.50
CA MET A 118 7.37 -13.97 -15.47
C MET A 118 6.66 -13.50 -14.20
N LEU A 119 5.62 -14.20 -13.72
CA LEU A 119 4.94 -13.86 -12.47
C LEU A 119 5.86 -13.98 -11.25
N ILE A 120 6.76 -14.97 -11.21
CA ILE A 120 7.75 -15.06 -10.14
C ILE A 120 8.74 -13.90 -10.20
N GLN A 121 9.24 -13.53 -11.39
CA GLN A 121 10.14 -12.37 -11.53
C GLN A 121 9.47 -11.04 -11.14
N ILE A 122 8.20 -10.86 -11.51
CA ILE A 122 7.39 -9.71 -11.08
C ILE A 122 7.29 -9.72 -9.54
N ALA A 123 7.02 -10.87 -8.92
CA ALA A 123 6.91 -10.99 -7.48
C ALA A 123 8.22 -10.62 -6.77
N ASP A 124 9.36 -11.15 -7.24
CA ASP A 124 10.68 -10.85 -6.68
C ASP A 124 11.00 -9.36 -6.80
N THR A 125 10.72 -8.76 -7.96
CA THR A 125 10.93 -7.33 -8.21
C THR A 125 10.10 -6.48 -7.25
N TYR A 126 8.79 -6.77 -7.11
CA TYR A 126 7.93 -5.99 -6.22
C TYR A 126 8.20 -6.26 -4.73
N ASP A 127 8.63 -7.46 -4.34
CA ASP A 127 9.06 -7.75 -2.97
C ASP A 127 10.31 -6.92 -2.59
N GLU A 128 11.28 -6.81 -3.50
CA GLU A 128 12.44 -5.93 -3.32
C GLU A 128 12.01 -4.46 -3.24
N ASP A 129 11.14 -4.02 -4.13
CA ASP A 129 10.59 -2.67 -4.16
C ASP A 129 9.85 -2.29 -2.87
N VAL A 130 9.13 -3.25 -2.29
CA VAL A 130 8.47 -3.11 -0.98
C VAL A 130 9.51 -2.98 0.12
N ARG A 131 10.54 -3.82 0.14
CA ARG A 131 11.62 -3.75 1.14
C ARG A 131 12.33 -2.40 1.11
N LEU A 132 12.74 -1.95 -0.08
CA LEU A 132 13.39 -0.64 -0.26
C LEU A 132 12.49 0.51 0.20
N THR A 133 11.18 0.43 -0.07
CA THR A 133 10.23 1.45 0.36
C THR A 133 10.06 1.44 1.89
N VAL A 134 10.02 0.27 2.52
CA VAL A 134 9.97 0.13 3.98
C VAL A 134 11.25 0.68 4.62
N ASP A 135 12.42 0.35 4.09
CA ASP A 135 13.71 0.83 4.60
C ASP A 135 13.81 2.35 4.48
N ALA A 136 13.35 2.94 3.37
CA ALA A 136 13.27 4.38 3.22
C ALA A 136 12.35 5.04 4.26
N ILE A 137 11.18 4.43 4.54
CA ILE A 137 10.27 4.91 5.58
C ILE A 137 10.91 4.83 6.96
N VAL A 138 11.61 3.74 7.27
CA VAL A 138 12.34 3.57 8.53
C VAL A 138 13.46 4.60 8.66
N GLY A 139 14.20 4.87 7.57
CA GLY A 139 15.24 5.90 7.55
C GLY A 139 14.71 7.31 7.81
N LEU A 140 13.45 7.60 7.48
CA LEU A 140 12.81 8.88 7.79
C LEU A 140 12.42 9.04 9.27
N ILE A 141 12.42 7.97 10.07
CA ILE A 141 12.07 8.03 11.50
C ILE A 141 13.09 8.87 12.27
N GLU A 142 14.38 8.74 11.95
CA GLU A 142 15.47 9.48 12.61
C GLU A 142 15.31 11.01 12.50
N PRO A 143 15.20 11.62 11.31
CA PRO A 143 15.02 13.06 11.20
C PRO A 143 13.72 13.55 11.85
N VAL A 144 12.65 12.74 11.82
CA VAL A 144 11.39 13.07 12.50
C VAL A 144 11.58 13.16 14.01
N ILE A 145 12.32 12.23 14.63
CA ILE A 145 12.63 12.25 16.06
C ILE A 145 13.40 13.53 16.43
N ILE A 146 14.41 13.90 15.62
CA ILE A 146 15.22 15.11 15.86
C ILE A 146 14.35 16.38 15.79
N VAL A 147 13.48 16.49 14.79
CA VAL A 147 12.58 17.64 14.64
C VAL A 147 11.62 17.74 15.83
N VAL A 148 11.00 16.64 16.24
CA VAL A 148 10.09 16.60 17.39
C VAL A 148 10.81 16.97 18.67
N MET A 149 12.03 16.45 18.88
CA MET A 149 12.87 16.79 20.03
C MET A 149 13.23 18.28 20.04
N GLY A 150 13.59 18.85 18.89
CA GLY A 150 13.88 20.28 18.75
C GLY A 150 12.69 21.17 19.11
N ILE A 151 11.48 20.82 18.64
CA ILE A 151 10.25 21.53 18.98
C ILE A 151 9.98 21.43 20.49
N PHE A 152 10.16 20.25 21.08
CA PHE A 152 9.94 20.02 22.50
C PHE A 152 10.89 20.86 23.37
N VAL A 153 12.18 20.87 23.04
CA VAL A 153 13.19 21.68 23.75
C VAL A 153 12.90 23.18 23.55
N GLY A 154 12.58 23.61 22.32
CA GLY A 154 12.23 25.01 22.05
C GLY A 154 10.99 25.48 22.83
N PHE A 155 9.97 24.63 22.92
CA PHE A 155 8.78 24.89 23.73
C PHE A 155 9.13 25.03 25.22
N LEU A 156 9.97 24.14 25.75
CA LEU A 156 10.43 24.18 27.15
C LEU A 156 11.17 25.49 27.44
N VAL A 157 12.09 25.90 26.57
CA VAL A 157 12.84 27.15 26.73
C VAL A 157 11.90 28.36 26.75
N LEU A 158 10.95 28.45 25.81
CA LEU A 158 9.96 29.54 25.78
C LEU A 158 9.08 29.56 27.04
N ALA A 159 8.66 28.39 27.52
CA ALA A 159 7.86 28.25 28.73
C ALA A 159 8.59 28.77 29.98
N ILE A 160 9.92 28.66 30.03
CA ILE A 160 10.75 29.19 31.14
C ILE A 160 11.09 30.68 30.94
N LEU A 161 11.45 31.10 29.73
CA LEU A 161 11.90 32.48 29.47
C LEU A 161 10.77 33.50 29.58
N LEU A 162 9.56 33.18 29.11
CA LEU A 162 8.43 34.12 29.13
C LEU A 162 8.07 34.62 30.54
N PRO A 163 7.94 33.75 31.57
CA PRO A 163 7.76 34.18 32.96
C PRO A 163 8.90 35.07 33.47
N ILE A 164 10.15 34.72 33.18
CA ILE A 164 11.32 35.47 33.65
C ILE A 164 11.31 36.89 33.09
N LEU A 165 11.02 37.04 31.79
CA LEU A 165 10.93 38.36 31.14
C LEU A 165 9.78 39.20 31.72
N LYS A 166 8.65 38.58 32.03
CA LYS A 166 7.52 39.24 32.71
C LYS A 166 7.87 39.69 34.13
N MET A 167 8.63 38.90 34.89
CA MET A 167 9.08 39.27 36.23
C MET A 167 10.11 40.40 36.20
N SER A 168 11.05 40.38 35.25
CA SER A 168 12.07 41.44 35.10
C SER A 168 11.48 42.80 34.74
N THR A 169 10.52 42.82 33.81
CA THR A 169 9.83 44.06 33.40
C THR A 169 8.96 44.68 34.49
N GLN A 170 8.49 43.89 35.45
CA GLN A 170 7.69 44.38 36.59
C GLN A 170 8.54 44.91 37.76
N VAL A 171 9.83 44.57 37.81
CA VAL A 171 10.77 45.03 38.86
C VAL A 171 11.56 46.27 38.43
N GLY A 172 11.65 46.55 37.13
CA GLY A 172 12.36 47.71 36.58
C GLY A 172 11.51 48.98 36.34
N GLY A 173 10.26 49.01 36.83
CA GLY A 173 9.33 50.14 36.74
C GLY A 173 9.02 50.76 38.10
#